data_AF-A0A963QP96-F1
#
_entry.id   AF-A0A963QP96-F1
#
_cell.length_a   1.000
_cell.length_b   1.000
_cell.length_c   1.000
_cell.angle_alpha   90.00
_cell.angle_beta   90.00
_cell.angle_gamma   90.00
#
_symmetry.space_group_name_H-M   'P 1'
#
loop_
_entity.id
_entity.type
_entity.pdbx_description
1 polymer ?
#
loop_
_entity_poly.entity_id
_entity_poly.type
_entity_poly.pdbx_seq_one_letter_code
_entity_poly.pdbx_strand_id
1 'polypeptide(L)'
;MSERKCHLTKVIMLDLNGIYNFMVVADRGGISAAARATGISKSRISRRLAALEGELGIELFDRKASGFQLTPAGHSFHDHCNGLIEEAARIEEFSWQPGGKSAVAESSEQAARVPELAPQQDQVTGTDSSLRRQDVVQHHILQNIWNQSLKPGDKLPAERKLAAELNISRQSVREAIRSLEMTGVLALQRGPQGGSFVRQPGPDGITYSIRNMLILGNLPLADLLQLRASIFGQAAELAAISPDRSHVDALEENLKQLKIANRNKQPKDTIALATAFYRIAGHASGNRLLAILVDAIANIIEELLSSMQDWPFVVEGEVARREALNAIRARDDKAAGAIIREHCTQTNPVLLKARLSGAA
;
A
#
# COMPACT_ATOMS: atom_id res chain seq x y z
N MET A 1 -15.51 23.10 -8.00
CA MET A 1 -14.96 21.84 -7.45
C MET A 1 -14.99 20.66 -8.43
N SER A 2 -15.90 20.62 -9.43
CA SER A 2 -15.98 19.53 -10.42
C SER A 2 -14.77 19.47 -11.38
N GLU A 3 -14.29 20.62 -11.87
CA GLU A 3 -13.19 20.70 -12.85
C GLU A 3 -11.83 20.24 -12.30
N ARG A 4 -11.50 20.56 -11.04
CA ARG A 4 -10.24 20.11 -10.42
C ARG A 4 -10.17 18.59 -10.28
N LYS A 5 -11.29 17.92 -9.96
CA LYS A 5 -11.35 16.44 -9.91
C LYS A 5 -11.10 15.84 -11.29
N CYS A 6 -11.71 16.39 -12.34
CA CYS A 6 -11.49 15.93 -13.72
C CYS A 6 -10.04 16.13 -14.20
N HIS A 7 -9.40 17.26 -13.83
CA HIS A 7 -7.99 17.50 -14.10
C HIS A 7 -7.06 16.55 -13.35
N LEU A 8 -7.30 16.28 -12.05
CA LEU A 8 -6.51 15.32 -11.28
C LEU A 8 -6.61 13.89 -11.84
N THR A 9 -7.78 13.45 -12.31
CA THR A 9 -7.94 12.13 -12.94
C THR A 9 -7.18 12.04 -14.27
N LYS A 10 -7.09 13.13 -15.05
CA LYS A 10 -6.28 13.18 -16.27
C LYS A 10 -4.78 13.21 -15.98
N VAL A 11 -4.33 13.95 -14.95
CA VAL A 11 -2.92 14.00 -14.54
C VAL A 11 -2.43 12.66 -13.98
N ILE A 12 -3.28 11.93 -13.25
CA ILE A 12 -2.95 10.60 -12.70
C ILE A 12 -2.86 9.52 -13.81
N MET A 13 -3.45 9.75 -14.99
CA MET A 13 -3.37 8.84 -16.13
C MET A 13 -2.18 9.07 -17.07
N LEU A 14 -1.49 10.22 -17.02
CA LEU A 14 -0.28 10.42 -17.83
C LEU A 14 0.92 9.69 -17.19
N ASP A 15 1.56 8.78 -17.94
CA ASP A 15 2.79 8.12 -17.51
C ASP A 15 3.95 9.13 -17.45
N LEU A 16 4.28 9.60 -16.25
CA LEU A 16 5.39 10.53 -15.99
C LEU A 16 6.73 10.02 -16.54
N ASN A 17 6.93 8.70 -16.59
CA ASN A 17 8.12 8.14 -17.19
C ASN A 17 8.10 8.24 -18.74
N GLY A 18 6.91 8.19 -19.35
CA GLY A 18 6.72 8.44 -20.77
C GLY A 18 7.15 9.86 -21.11
N ILE A 19 6.69 10.84 -20.32
CA ILE A 19 7.08 12.25 -20.42
C ILE A 19 8.60 12.40 -20.24
N TYR A 20 9.18 11.81 -19.19
CA TYR A 20 10.63 11.83 -18.96
C TYR A 20 11.41 11.28 -20.16
N ASN A 21 11.00 10.13 -20.72
CA ASN A 21 11.65 9.55 -21.89
C ASN A 21 11.52 10.44 -23.13
N PHE A 22 10.37 11.10 -23.31
CA PHE A 22 10.17 12.10 -24.35
C PHE A 22 11.14 13.27 -24.22
N MET A 23 11.25 13.87 -23.03
CA MET A 23 12.13 15.02 -22.78
C MET A 23 13.59 14.67 -23.05
N VAL A 24 14.06 13.54 -22.52
CA VAL A 24 15.45 13.10 -22.75
C VAL A 24 15.71 12.84 -24.25
N VAL A 25 14.75 12.30 -24.99
CA VAL A 25 14.92 12.03 -26.42
C VAL A 25 14.93 13.32 -27.24
N ALA A 26 14.08 14.28 -26.89
CA ALA A 26 14.05 15.61 -27.48
C ALA A 26 15.38 16.34 -27.25
N ASP A 27 15.87 16.39 -26.02
CA ASP A 27 17.09 17.13 -25.65
C ASP A 27 18.37 16.51 -26.21
N ARG A 28 18.40 15.17 -26.31
CA ARG A 28 19.57 14.43 -26.79
C ARG A 28 19.53 14.16 -28.30
N GLY A 29 18.48 14.60 -29.00
CA GLY A 29 18.36 14.47 -30.45
C GLY A 29 18.19 13.04 -30.95
N GLY A 30 17.63 12.14 -30.13
CA GLY A 30 17.24 10.81 -30.59
C GLY A 30 17.37 9.67 -29.57
N ILE A 31 16.63 8.59 -29.83
CA ILE A 31 16.51 7.40 -28.96
C ILE A 31 17.86 6.79 -28.61
N SER A 32 18.79 6.75 -29.56
CA SER A 32 20.12 6.17 -29.32
C SER A 32 20.96 6.98 -28.34
N ALA A 33 20.85 8.32 -28.37
CA ALA A 33 21.56 9.20 -27.46
C ALA A 33 20.90 9.20 -26.07
N ALA A 34 19.56 9.22 -26.04
CA ALA A 34 18.79 9.09 -24.81
C ALA A 34 19.08 7.79 -24.05
N ALA A 35 19.14 6.66 -24.76
CA ALA A 35 19.45 5.35 -24.17
C ALA A 35 20.82 5.33 -23.48
N ARG A 36 21.83 6.00 -24.06
CA ARG A 36 23.16 6.13 -23.45
C ARG A 36 23.13 7.01 -22.20
N ALA A 37 22.34 8.08 -22.23
CA ALA A 37 22.26 9.03 -21.11
C ALA A 37 21.51 8.48 -19.90
N THR A 38 20.51 7.62 -20.09
CA THR A 38 19.63 7.14 -19.00
C THR A 38 19.88 5.70 -18.56
N GLY A 39 20.69 4.94 -19.31
CA GLY A 39 20.83 3.49 -19.10
C GLY A 39 19.59 2.67 -19.51
N ILE A 40 18.55 3.31 -20.06
CA ILE A 40 17.33 2.66 -20.52
C ILE A 40 17.54 2.12 -21.95
N SER A 41 17.09 0.89 -22.24
CA SER A 41 17.24 0.32 -23.58
C SER A 41 16.46 1.10 -24.65
N LYS A 42 17.05 1.21 -25.86
CA LYS A 42 16.44 1.92 -27.01
C LYS A 42 15.02 1.44 -27.33
N SER A 43 14.77 0.14 -27.22
CA SER A 43 13.46 -0.46 -27.49
C SER A 43 12.41 -0.11 -26.43
N ARG A 44 12.82 0.04 -25.15
CA ARG A 44 11.94 0.48 -24.06
C ARG A 44 11.58 1.96 -24.21
N ILE A 45 12.56 2.81 -24.54
CA ILE A 45 12.33 4.23 -24.87
C ILE A 45 11.37 4.34 -26.05
N SER A 46 11.66 3.64 -27.15
CA SER A 46 10.81 3.63 -28.36
C SER A 46 9.37 3.20 -28.08
N ARG A 47 9.16 2.12 -27.31
CA ARG A 47 7.81 1.63 -26.97
C ARG A 47 7.03 2.59 -26.08
N ARG A 48 7.68 3.23 -25.09
CA ARG A 48 7.03 4.18 -24.20
C ARG A 48 6.70 5.49 -24.91
N LEU A 49 7.56 5.94 -25.82
CA LEU A 49 7.24 7.07 -26.70
C LEU A 49 6.00 6.78 -27.55
N ALA A 50 5.92 5.60 -28.17
CA ALA A 50 4.76 5.23 -28.98
C ALA A 50 3.48 5.12 -28.13
N ALA A 51 3.57 4.63 -26.89
CA ALA A 51 2.43 4.61 -25.97
C ALA A 51 1.97 6.02 -25.59
N LEU A 52 2.92 6.92 -25.28
CA LEU A 52 2.63 8.32 -24.96
C LEU A 52 1.99 9.05 -26.16
N GLU A 53 2.53 8.89 -27.37
CA GLU A 53 1.94 9.42 -28.61
C GLU A 53 0.51 8.88 -28.82
N GLY A 54 0.29 7.59 -28.54
CA GLY A 54 -1.02 6.95 -28.62
C GLY A 54 -2.03 7.46 -27.60
N GLU A 55 -1.60 7.72 -26.37
CA GLU A 55 -2.43 8.28 -25.30
C GLU A 55 -2.80 9.74 -25.55
N LEU A 56 -1.85 10.53 -26.08
CA LEU A 56 -2.09 11.94 -26.42
C LEU A 56 -2.83 12.09 -27.75
N GLY A 57 -2.87 11.04 -28.58
CA GLY A 57 -3.47 11.07 -29.92
C GLY A 57 -2.73 11.98 -30.90
N ILE A 58 -1.45 12.27 -30.66
CA ILE A 58 -0.60 13.15 -31.46
C ILE A 58 0.78 12.53 -31.68
N GLU A 59 1.37 12.78 -32.84
CA GLU A 59 2.77 12.43 -33.10
C GLU A 59 3.68 13.53 -32.55
N LEU A 60 4.62 13.15 -31.68
CA LEU A 60 5.55 14.07 -31.04
C LEU A 60 6.87 14.17 -31.82
N PHE A 61 7.23 13.13 -32.58
CA PHE A 61 8.44 13.11 -33.43
C PHE A 61 8.13 12.80 -34.90
N ASP A 62 8.83 13.48 -35.82
CA ASP A 62 8.81 13.16 -37.26
C ASP A 62 9.78 12.00 -37.55
N ARG A 63 9.31 10.96 -38.26
CA ARG A 63 10.06 9.73 -38.58
C ARG A 63 10.70 9.76 -39.97
N LYS A 64 11.20 10.91 -40.40
CA LYS A 64 11.91 11.05 -41.69
C LYS A 64 13.35 10.53 -41.61
N ALA A 65 13.90 10.17 -42.78
CA ALA A 65 15.24 9.62 -42.94
C ALA A 65 16.39 10.55 -42.46
N SER A 66 16.09 11.80 -42.13
CA SER A 66 17.06 12.83 -41.71
C SER A 66 17.27 12.93 -40.19
N GLY A 67 16.54 12.19 -39.36
CA GLY A 67 16.76 12.16 -37.91
C GLY A 67 15.48 12.25 -37.06
N PHE A 68 15.67 12.35 -35.75
CA PHE A 68 14.60 12.39 -34.75
C PHE A 68 14.29 13.87 -34.41
N GLN A 69 13.37 14.50 -35.16
CA GLN A 69 12.98 15.90 -34.96
C GLN A 69 11.60 16.00 -34.31
N LEU A 70 11.41 16.98 -33.44
CA LEU A 70 10.10 17.25 -32.85
C LEU A 70 9.12 17.78 -33.90
N THR A 71 7.88 17.31 -33.86
CA THR A 71 6.77 17.92 -34.62
C THR A 71 6.39 19.28 -33.98
N PRO A 72 5.56 20.13 -34.63
CA PRO A 72 5.03 21.32 -33.96
C PRO A 72 4.29 21.00 -32.65
N ALA A 73 3.56 19.89 -32.61
CA ALA A 73 2.91 19.39 -31.40
C ALA A 73 3.94 18.90 -30.36
N GLY A 74 5.03 18.26 -30.81
CA GLY A 74 6.16 17.88 -29.98
C GLY A 74 6.85 19.06 -29.30
N HIS A 75 7.08 20.17 -30.01
CA HIS A 75 7.64 21.39 -29.41
C HIS A 75 6.71 21.98 -28.35
N SER A 76 5.42 22.13 -28.66
CA SER A 76 4.44 22.64 -27.68
C SER A 76 4.33 21.73 -26.45
N PHE A 77 4.43 20.42 -26.64
CA PHE A 77 4.41 19.45 -25.55
C PHE A 77 5.68 19.50 -24.70
N HIS A 78 6.86 19.68 -25.32
CA HIS A 78 8.15 19.89 -24.65
C HIS A 78 8.12 21.14 -23.75
N ASP A 79 7.63 22.26 -24.26
CA ASP A 79 7.50 23.50 -23.49
C ASP A 79 6.60 23.32 -22.26
N HIS A 80 5.50 22.60 -22.39
CA HIS A 80 4.61 22.28 -21.27
C HIS A 80 5.23 21.31 -20.26
N CYS A 81 6.11 20.41 -20.70
CA CYS A 81 6.77 19.45 -19.82
C CYS A 81 8.00 20.01 -19.11
N ASN A 82 8.65 21.07 -19.63
CA ASN A 82 9.75 21.75 -18.95
C ASN A 82 9.33 22.22 -17.55
N GLY A 83 8.14 22.81 -17.42
CA GLY A 83 7.60 23.23 -16.12
C GLY A 83 7.37 22.08 -15.14
N LEU A 84 7.09 20.86 -15.63
CA LEU A 84 6.93 19.67 -14.79
C LEU A 84 8.27 19.14 -14.28
N ILE A 85 9.32 19.17 -15.10
CA ILE A 85 10.67 18.75 -14.69
C ILE A 85 11.26 19.72 -13.68
N GLU A 86 11.11 21.03 -13.92
CA GLU A 86 11.54 22.06 -12.96
C GLU A 86 10.80 21.92 -11.62
N GLU A 87 9.51 21.62 -11.64
CA GLU A 87 8.74 21.37 -10.42
C GLU A 87 9.16 20.07 -9.73
N ALA A 88 9.42 19.01 -10.49
CA ALA A 88 9.93 17.76 -9.95
C ALA A 88 11.31 17.95 -9.29
N ALA A 89 12.19 18.73 -9.90
CA ALA A 89 13.49 19.09 -9.32
C ALA A 89 13.32 19.91 -8.02
N ARG A 90 12.38 20.86 -7.99
CA ARG A 90 12.04 21.59 -6.76
C ARG A 90 11.51 20.67 -5.65
N ILE A 91 10.77 19.62 -6.00
CA ILE A 91 10.27 18.61 -5.05
C ILE A 91 11.41 17.72 -4.53
N GLU A 92 12.38 17.35 -5.37
CA GLU A 92 13.56 16.61 -4.91
C GLU A 92 14.47 17.46 -4.01
N GLU A 93 14.57 18.76 -4.29
CA GLU A 93 15.25 19.74 -3.43
C GLU A 93 14.44 20.12 -2.17
N PHE A 94 13.16 19.74 -2.11
CA PHE A 94 12.29 20.01 -0.99
C PHE A 94 12.66 19.13 0.21
N SER A 95 13.60 19.61 1.02
CA SER A 95 13.88 19.09 2.36
C SER A 95 12.72 19.43 3.29
N TRP A 96 11.84 18.46 3.53
CA TRP A 96 10.84 18.60 4.58
C TRP A 96 11.52 18.55 5.96
N GLN A 97 11.62 19.70 6.63
CA GLN A 97 12.03 19.76 8.04
C GLN A 97 10.78 19.77 8.95
N PRO A 98 10.59 18.77 9.83
CA PRO A 98 9.56 18.84 10.84
C PRO A 98 9.95 19.87 11.91
N GLY A 99 9.32 21.06 11.89
CA GLY A 99 9.25 21.95 13.06
C GLY A 99 9.92 23.33 13.02
N GLY A 100 10.23 23.91 11.86
CA GLY A 100 10.88 25.25 11.78
C GLY A 100 9.97 26.36 11.24
N LYS A 101 9.83 27.46 11.98
CA LYS A 101 9.09 28.68 11.60
C LYS A 101 9.64 29.31 10.31
N SER A 102 8.74 29.82 9.47
CA SER A 102 9.06 30.65 8.30
C SER A 102 9.95 31.85 8.66
N ALA A 103 11.01 32.05 7.88
CA ALA A 103 11.61 33.36 7.67
C ALA A 103 12.11 33.46 6.22
N VAL A 104 11.79 34.60 5.63
CA VAL A 104 12.07 35.02 4.26
C VAL A 104 13.55 35.40 4.12
N ALA A 105 14.12 35.11 2.95
CA ALA A 105 15.29 35.69 2.27
C ALA A 105 16.57 35.96 3.08
N GLU A 106 17.70 35.40 2.62
CA GLU A 106 18.83 36.21 2.14
C GLU A 106 19.86 35.35 1.41
N SER A 107 20.37 35.93 0.33
CA SER A 107 21.48 35.49 -0.49
C SER A 107 22.80 35.43 0.28
N SER A 108 23.57 34.35 0.09
CA SER A 108 25.02 34.47 -0.07
C SER A 108 25.64 33.15 -0.51
N GLU A 109 26.39 33.27 -1.60
CA GLU A 109 27.27 32.29 -2.21
C GLU A 109 28.34 31.74 -1.23
N GLN A 110 28.83 30.55 -1.57
CA GLN A 110 30.12 29.94 -1.19
C GLN A 110 30.27 29.29 0.19
N ALA A 111 30.06 27.97 0.21
CA ALA A 111 30.94 26.90 0.72
C ALA A 111 30.05 25.65 0.92
N ALA A 112 30.39 24.42 0.54
CA ALA A 112 31.64 23.80 0.17
C ALA A 112 31.32 22.55 -0.69
N ARG A 113 32.27 22.20 -1.57
CA ARG A 113 32.34 20.97 -2.37
C ARG A 113 31.83 19.73 -1.63
N VAL A 114 30.82 19.08 -2.19
CA VAL A 114 30.50 17.65 -1.95
C VAL A 114 31.24 16.84 -3.03
N PRO A 115 31.82 15.67 -2.72
CA PRO A 115 32.69 14.95 -3.66
C PRO A 115 31.90 14.52 -4.89
N GLU A 116 32.53 14.65 -6.05
CA GLU A 116 32.10 13.96 -7.27
C GLU A 116 32.08 12.46 -6.98
N LEU A 117 30.88 11.90 -6.81
CA LEU A 117 30.68 10.47 -6.76
C LEU A 117 31.03 9.94 -8.16
N ALA A 118 32.30 9.56 -8.33
CA ALA A 118 32.72 8.73 -9.45
C ALA A 118 31.73 7.57 -9.55
N PRO A 119 31.24 7.22 -10.75
CA PRO A 119 30.32 6.11 -10.91
C PRO A 119 31.01 4.86 -10.39
N GLN A 120 30.56 4.37 -9.24
CA GLN A 120 30.91 3.03 -8.78
C GLN A 120 30.41 2.08 -9.86
N GLN A 121 31.36 1.51 -10.59
CA GLN A 121 31.12 0.44 -11.54
C GLN A 121 30.72 -0.79 -10.74
N ASP A 122 29.46 -0.85 -10.33
CA ASP A 122 28.84 -2.13 -10.03
C ASP A 122 28.75 -2.88 -11.35
N GLN A 123 29.67 -3.82 -11.54
CA GLN A 123 29.55 -4.88 -12.52
C GLN A 123 28.32 -5.73 -12.16
N VAL A 124 27.13 -5.24 -12.53
CA VAL A 124 25.93 -6.07 -12.58
C VAL A 124 26.01 -6.88 -13.87
N THR A 125 26.75 -7.98 -13.82
CA THR A 125 26.63 -9.06 -14.79
C THR A 125 25.26 -9.71 -14.61
N GLY A 126 24.28 -9.36 -15.44
CA GLY A 126 22.97 -10.01 -15.39
C GLY A 126 21.89 -9.25 -16.14
N THR A 127 21.56 -9.73 -17.34
CA THR A 127 20.43 -9.33 -18.17
C THR A 127 19.09 -9.29 -17.43
N ASP A 128 18.46 -8.12 -17.25
CA ASP A 128 16.99 -8.07 -17.12
C ASP A 128 16.38 -6.67 -17.35
N SER A 129 15.88 -6.38 -18.56
CA SER A 129 14.96 -5.25 -18.78
C SER A 129 13.94 -5.46 -19.90
N SER A 130 13.73 -6.71 -20.32
CA SER A 130 12.41 -7.14 -20.83
C SER A 130 11.52 -7.29 -19.61
N LEU A 131 10.27 -6.82 -19.61
CA LEU A 131 9.30 -7.36 -18.63
C LEU A 131 9.38 -8.88 -18.76
N ARG A 132 9.58 -9.58 -17.66
CA ARG A 132 9.61 -11.04 -17.71
C ARG A 132 8.25 -11.48 -18.24
N ARG A 133 8.19 -12.55 -19.04
CA ARG A 133 6.91 -13.00 -19.64
C ARG A 133 5.82 -13.25 -18.58
N GLN A 134 6.24 -13.59 -17.35
CA GLN A 134 5.36 -13.69 -16.18
C GLN A 134 4.75 -12.34 -15.76
N ASP A 135 5.47 -11.22 -15.85
CA ASP A 135 5.00 -9.89 -15.44
C ASP A 135 3.83 -9.44 -16.33
N VAL A 136 3.86 -9.80 -17.62
CA VAL A 136 2.77 -9.55 -18.56
C VAL A 136 1.49 -10.26 -18.13
N VAL A 137 1.60 -11.51 -17.67
CA VAL A 137 0.46 -12.28 -17.17
C VAL A 137 -0.08 -11.69 -15.87
N GLN A 138 0.81 -11.32 -14.95
CA GLN A 138 0.42 -10.70 -13.69
C GLN A 138 -0.32 -9.40 -13.93
N HIS A 139 0.25 -8.53 -14.77
CA HIS A 139 -0.36 -7.27 -15.13
C HIS A 139 -1.73 -7.47 -15.79
N HIS A 140 -1.86 -8.43 -16.72
CA HIS A 140 -3.13 -8.75 -17.35
C HIS A 140 -4.20 -9.19 -16.34
N ILE A 141 -3.86 -10.09 -15.42
CA ILE A 141 -4.79 -10.57 -14.39
C ILE A 141 -5.18 -9.43 -13.44
N LEU A 142 -4.21 -8.65 -12.97
CA LEU A 142 -4.45 -7.52 -12.07
C LEU A 142 -5.29 -6.42 -12.73
N GLN A 143 -5.05 -6.12 -14.01
CA GLN A 143 -5.86 -5.17 -14.79
C GLN A 143 -7.30 -5.65 -14.95
N ASN A 144 -7.51 -6.94 -15.22
CA ASN A 144 -8.87 -7.50 -15.30
C ASN A 144 -9.59 -7.43 -13.95
N ILE A 145 -8.88 -7.63 -12.83
CA ILE A 145 -9.44 -7.44 -11.49
C ILE A 145 -9.79 -5.97 -11.25
N TRP A 146 -8.87 -5.06 -11.60
CA TRP A 146 -9.05 -3.61 -11.45
C TRP A 146 -10.25 -3.10 -12.25
N ASN A 147 -10.40 -3.56 -13.49
CA ASN A 147 -11.49 -3.20 -14.41
C ASN A 147 -12.79 -4.00 -14.14
N GLN A 148 -12.83 -4.80 -13.07
CA GLN A 148 -13.98 -5.61 -12.64
C GLN A 148 -14.46 -6.68 -13.64
N SER A 149 -13.64 -7.03 -14.63
CA SER A 149 -13.90 -8.16 -15.53
C SER A 149 -13.60 -9.51 -14.86
N LEU A 150 -12.77 -9.50 -13.82
CA LEU A 150 -12.61 -10.57 -12.84
C LEU A 150 -12.92 -10.03 -11.45
N LYS A 151 -13.76 -10.72 -10.68
CA LYS A 151 -14.18 -10.31 -9.34
C LYS A 151 -13.63 -11.27 -8.28
N PRO A 152 -13.48 -10.82 -7.03
CA PRO A 152 -13.16 -11.73 -5.92
C PRO A 152 -14.12 -12.93 -5.86
N GLY A 153 -13.58 -14.14 -5.82
CA GLY A 153 -14.32 -15.40 -5.91
C GLY A 153 -14.41 -15.99 -7.32
N ASP A 154 -14.11 -15.22 -8.37
CA ASP A 154 -14.13 -15.74 -9.75
C ASP A 154 -12.98 -16.71 -9.99
N LYS A 155 -13.27 -17.76 -10.77
CA LYS A 155 -12.27 -18.73 -11.23
C LYS A 155 -11.50 -18.16 -12.41
N LEU A 156 -10.17 -18.24 -12.37
CA LEU A 156 -9.36 -17.87 -13.52
C LEU A 156 -9.60 -18.82 -14.69
N PRO A 157 -9.49 -18.34 -15.94
CA PRO A 157 -9.46 -19.23 -17.10
C PRO A 157 -8.30 -20.23 -16.97
N ALA A 158 -8.47 -21.41 -17.55
CA ALA A 158 -7.43 -22.44 -17.51
C ALA A 158 -6.09 -21.92 -18.07
N GLU A 159 -4.96 -22.37 -17.50
CA GLU A 159 -3.60 -21.94 -17.91
C GLU A 159 -3.40 -22.01 -19.44
N ARG A 160 -3.96 -23.06 -20.08
CA ARG A 160 -3.90 -23.25 -21.54
C ARG A 160 -4.60 -22.13 -22.31
N LYS A 161 -5.75 -21.65 -21.82
CA LYS A 161 -6.53 -20.59 -22.45
C LYS A 161 -5.81 -19.25 -22.30
N LEU A 162 -5.36 -18.92 -21.08
CA LEU A 162 -4.56 -17.70 -20.81
C LEU A 162 -3.27 -17.66 -21.65
N ALA A 163 -2.58 -18.80 -21.78
CA ALA A 163 -1.37 -18.90 -22.59
C ALA A 163 -1.63 -18.61 -24.08
N ALA A 164 -2.76 -19.07 -24.60
CA ALA A 164 -3.17 -18.81 -25.98
C ALA A 164 -3.59 -17.35 -26.19
N GLU A 165 -4.40 -16.79 -25.29
CA GLU A 165 -4.87 -15.40 -25.35
C GLU A 165 -3.72 -14.39 -25.30
N LEU A 166 -2.70 -14.66 -24.48
CA LEU A 166 -1.55 -13.77 -24.27
C LEU A 166 -0.35 -14.12 -25.17
N ASN A 167 -0.46 -15.16 -26.01
CA ASN A 167 0.61 -15.68 -26.87
C ASN A 167 1.95 -15.92 -26.13
N ILE A 168 1.89 -16.68 -25.03
CA ILE A 168 3.02 -16.97 -24.14
C ILE A 168 3.06 -18.45 -23.75
N SER A 169 4.18 -18.90 -23.18
CA SER A 169 4.30 -20.28 -22.73
C SER A 169 3.41 -20.56 -21.51
N ARG A 170 2.88 -21.77 -21.43
CA ARG A 170 2.11 -22.23 -20.24
C ARG A 170 2.95 -22.21 -18.96
N GLN A 171 4.26 -22.42 -19.09
CA GLN A 171 5.18 -22.36 -17.95
C GLN A 171 5.21 -20.94 -17.36
N SER A 172 5.31 -19.91 -18.18
CA SER A 172 5.29 -18.51 -17.71
C SER A 172 3.94 -18.12 -17.11
N VAL A 173 2.82 -18.63 -17.65
CA VAL A 173 1.49 -18.46 -17.03
C VAL A 173 1.42 -19.10 -15.65
N ARG A 174 1.92 -20.34 -15.51
CA ARG A 174 1.94 -21.04 -14.23
C ARG A 174 2.82 -20.34 -13.19
N GLU A 175 3.99 -19.83 -13.60
CA GLU A 175 4.88 -19.06 -12.73
C GLU A 175 4.22 -17.77 -12.25
N ALA A 176 3.54 -17.05 -13.16
CA ALA A 176 2.79 -15.85 -12.81
C ALA A 176 1.64 -16.14 -11.84
N ILE A 177 0.84 -17.18 -12.09
CA ILE A 177 -0.25 -17.61 -11.19
C ILE A 177 0.31 -17.97 -9.82
N ARG A 178 1.39 -18.77 -9.76
CA ARG A 178 2.04 -19.11 -8.48
C ARG A 178 2.51 -17.87 -7.73
N SER A 179 3.09 -16.89 -8.43
CA SER A 179 3.51 -15.63 -7.80
C SER A 179 2.32 -14.80 -7.30
N LEU A 180 1.21 -14.77 -8.04
CA LEU A 180 -0.03 -14.13 -7.58
C LEU A 180 -0.70 -14.87 -6.41
N GLU A 181 -0.57 -16.20 -6.35
CA GLU A 181 -0.97 -17.00 -5.19
C GLU A 181 -0.11 -16.67 -3.97
N MET A 182 1.21 -16.59 -4.16
CA MET A 182 2.16 -16.23 -3.09
C MET A 182 1.95 -14.82 -2.54
N THR A 183 1.60 -13.87 -3.40
CA THR A 183 1.26 -12.48 -3.00
C THR A 183 -0.16 -12.35 -2.46
N GLY A 184 -0.95 -13.43 -2.47
CA GLY A 184 -2.29 -13.47 -1.93
C GLY A 184 -3.36 -12.79 -2.81
N VAL A 185 -3.06 -12.50 -4.07
CA VAL A 185 -4.04 -12.04 -5.05
C VAL A 185 -4.95 -13.19 -5.48
N LEU A 186 -4.40 -14.40 -5.57
CA LEU A 186 -5.11 -15.62 -5.95
C LEU A 186 -5.10 -16.67 -4.83
N ALA A 187 -6.05 -17.60 -4.88
CA ALA A 187 -6.11 -18.77 -4.03
C ALA A 187 -6.29 -20.05 -4.87
N LEU A 188 -5.48 -21.07 -4.60
CA LEU A 188 -5.60 -22.38 -5.24
C LEU A 188 -6.59 -23.27 -4.48
N GLN A 189 -7.64 -23.74 -5.15
CA GLN A 189 -8.49 -24.80 -4.63
C GLN A 189 -8.16 -26.14 -5.29
N ARG A 190 -8.00 -27.19 -4.47
CA ARG A 190 -7.75 -28.57 -4.95
C ARG A 190 -9.08 -29.29 -5.21
N GLY A 191 -9.09 -30.24 -6.15
CA GLY A 191 -10.23 -31.11 -6.43
C GLY A 191 -10.71 -31.10 -7.89
N PRO A 192 -11.78 -31.86 -8.23
CA PRO A 192 -12.27 -32.01 -9.61
C PRO A 192 -12.75 -30.69 -10.25
N GLN A 193 -13.28 -29.77 -9.43
CA GLN A 193 -13.61 -28.40 -9.83
C GLN A 193 -12.56 -27.36 -9.42
N GLY A 194 -11.38 -27.82 -8.97
CA GLY A 194 -10.28 -26.98 -8.50
C GLY A 194 -9.69 -26.07 -9.57
N GLY A 195 -8.81 -25.17 -9.14
CA GLY A 195 -8.19 -24.13 -9.97
C GLY A 195 -7.77 -22.93 -9.14
N SER A 196 -7.28 -21.89 -9.80
CA SER A 196 -6.92 -20.62 -9.16
C SER A 196 -8.11 -19.67 -9.20
N PHE A 197 -8.41 -19.04 -8.07
CA PHE A 197 -9.53 -18.12 -7.88
C PHE A 197 -9.02 -16.78 -7.41
N VAL A 198 -9.68 -15.68 -7.79
CA VAL A 198 -9.35 -14.35 -7.26
C VAL A 198 -9.69 -14.33 -5.76
N ARG A 199 -8.70 -13.99 -4.93
CA ARG A 199 -8.88 -14.00 -3.48
C ARG A 199 -9.82 -12.88 -3.06
N GLN A 200 -10.65 -13.16 -2.06
CA GLN A 200 -11.37 -12.10 -1.36
C GLN A 200 -10.39 -11.19 -0.63
N PRO A 201 -10.49 -9.85 -0.76
CA PRO A 201 -9.72 -8.94 0.06
C PRO A 201 -10.02 -9.23 1.53
N GLY A 202 -8.97 -9.49 2.31
CA GLY A 202 -9.09 -9.90 3.69
C GLY A 202 -7.81 -9.66 4.48
N PRO A 203 -7.87 -9.79 5.81
CA PRO A 203 -6.77 -9.42 6.69
C PRO A 203 -5.54 -10.30 6.53
N ASP A 204 -5.67 -11.55 6.09
CA ASP A 204 -4.57 -12.54 6.06
C ASP A 204 -3.34 -12.09 5.29
N GLY A 205 -3.54 -11.49 4.11
CA GLY A 205 -2.43 -11.02 3.27
C GLY A 205 -1.63 -9.91 3.96
N ILE A 206 -2.35 -8.91 4.49
CA ILE A 206 -1.73 -7.78 5.21
C ILE A 206 -1.08 -8.26 6.51
N THR A 207 -1.77 -9.14 7.25
CA THR A 207 -1.26 -9.77 8.47
C THR A 207 0.06 -10.47 8.20
N TYR A 208 0.13 -11.30 7.16
CA TYR A 208 1.31 -12.04 6.78
C TYR A 208 2.47 -11.11 6.39
N SER A 209 2.22 -10.09 5.57
CA SER A 209 3.24 -9.12 5.17
C SER A 209 3.81 -8.35 6.35
N ILE A 210 2.96 -7.79 7.22
CA ILE A 210 3.42 -7.06 8.41
C ILE A 210 4.18 -8.00 9.34
N ARG A 211 3.67 -9.22 9.59
CA ARG A 211 4.35 -10.20 10.44
C ARG A 211 5.74 -10.54 9.93
N ASN A 212 5.90 -10.74 8.62
CA ASN A 212 7.21 -10.99 8.03
C ASN A 212 8.16 -9.79 8.22
N MET A 213 7.68 -8.55 8.06
CA MET A 213 8.49 -7.36 8.31
C MET A 213 8.94 -7.24 9.78
N LEU A 214 8.06 -7.60 10.73
CA LEU A 214 8.40 -7.64 12.16
C LEU A 214 9.46 -8.73 12.46
N ILE A 215 9.29 -9.93 11.90
CA ILE A 215 10.19 -11.07 12.13
C ILE A 215 11.58 -10.82 11.53
N LEU A 216 11.64 -10.24 10.33
CA LEU A 216 12.89 -9.94 9.64
C LEU A 216 13.59 -8.69 10.21
N GLY A 217 12.94 -7.94 11.10
CA GLY A 217 13.50 -6.73 11.72
C GLY A 217 13.39 -5.47 10.85
N ASN A 218 12.69 -5.53 9.72
CA ASN A 218 12.46 -4.38 8.82
C ASN A 218 11.40 -3.41 9.35
N LEU A 219 10.59 -3.83 10.31
CA LEU A 219 9.58 -3.00 10.97
C LEU A 219 9.71 -3.14 12.49
N PRO A 220 10.04 -2.07 13.23
CA PRO A 220 9.99 -2.07 14.68
C PRO A 220 8.56 -2.33 15.20
N LEU A 221 8.43 -3.18 16.23
CA LEU A 221 7.13 -3.42 16.87
C LEU A 221 6.52 -2.14 17.45
N ALA A 222 7.35 -1.19 17.89
CA ALA A 222 6.91 0.10 18.41
C ALA A 222 6.09 0.89 17.38
N ASP A 223 6.50 0.86 16.12
CA ASP A 223 5.82 1.57 15.03
C ASP A 223 4.44 0.96 14.76
N LEU A 224 4.33 -0.38 14.77
CA LEU A 224 3.04 -1.07 14.67
C LEU A 224 2.11 -0.71 15.83
N LEU A 225 2.64 -0.68 17.06
CA LEU A 225 1.88 -0.36 18.26
C LEU A 225 1.44 1.12 18.30
N GLN A 226 2.25 2.03 17.77
CA GLN A 226 1.86 3.43 17.58
C GLN A 226 0.73 3.54 16.54
N LEU A 227 0.87 2.85 15.40
CA LEU A 227 -0.16 2.82 14.36
C LEU A 227 -1.47 2.21 14.88
N ARG A 228 -1.39 1.15 15.69
CA ARG A 228 -2.54 0.50 16.34
C ARG A 228 -3.42 1.50 17.09
N ALA A 229 -2.83 2.38 17.90
CA ALA A 229 -3.59 3.39 18.65
C ALA A 229 -4.38 4.30 17.71
N SER A 230 -3.78 4.71 16.59
CA SER A 230 -4.42 5.57 15.62
C SER A 230 -5.55 4.87 14.86
N ILE A 231 -5.30 3.65 14.38
CA ILE A 231 -6.24 2.86 13.60
C ILE A 231 -7.44 2.41 14.46
N PHE A 232 -7.21 1.91 15.68
CA PHE A 232 -8.29 1.46 16.56
C PHE A 232 -9.13 2.65 17.07
N GLY A 233 -8.49 3.78 17.36
CA GLY A 233 -9.20 5.01 17.71
C GLY A 233 -10.10 5.51 16.57
N GLN A 234 -9.59 5.53 15.33
CA GLN A 234 -10.39 5.92 14.17
C GLN A 234 -11.58 4.97 13.93
N ALA A 235 -11.40 3.67 14.17
CA ALA A 235 -12.48 2.70 14.05
C ALA A 235 -13.60 2.97 15.06
N ALA A 236 -13.25 3.25 16.33
CA ALA A 236 -14.22 3.59 17.36
C ALA A 236 -14.96 4.91 17.08
N GLU A 237 -14.25 5.93 16.60
CA GLU A 237 -14.82 7.22 16.20
C GLU A 237 -15.87 7.02 15.09
N LEU A 238 -15.51 6.32 14.01
CA LEU A 238 -16.44 6.05 12.91
C LEU A 238 -17.62 5.17 13.33
N ALA A 239 -17.40 4.19 14.20
CA ALA A 239 -18.46 3.33 14.72
C ALA A 239 -19.52 4.10 15.53
N ALA A 240 -19.13 5.23 16.14
CA ALA A 240 -20.02 6.10 16.91
C ALA A 240 -20.83 7.09 16.04
N ILE A 241 -20.42 7.38 14.80
CA ILE A 241 -21.14 8.31 13.91
C ILE A 241 -22.56 7.81 13.62
N SER A 242 -22.68 6.52 13.31
CA SER A 242 -23.97 5.87 13.01
C SER A 242 -24.00 4.45 13.56
N PRO A 243 -24.16 4.29 14.89
CA PRO A 243 -24.11 2.98 15.53
C PRO A 243 -25.26 2.11 15.03
N ASP A 244 -24.90 1.01 14.38
CA ASP A 244 -25.83 -0.07 14.07
C ASP A 244 -26.11 -0.87 15.35
N ARG A 245 -27.39 -1.10 15.63
CA ARG A 245 -27.85 -1.89 16.77
C ARG A 245 -27.20 -3.26 16.82
N SER A 246 -27.02 -3.92 15.66
CA SER A 246 -26.40 -5.24 15.59
C SER A 246 -24.95 -5.23 16.10
N HIS A 247 -24.18 -4.20 15.74
CA HIS A 247 -22.81 -4.03 16.19
C HIS A 247 -22.71 -3.62 17.66
N VAL A 248 -23.61 -2.75 18.13
CA VAL A 248 -23.68 -2.38 19.56
C VAL A 248 -23.98 -3.61 20.41
N ASP A 249 -24.97 -4.42 20.04
CA ASP A 249 -25.31 -5.66 20.73
C ASP A 249 -24.12 -6.64 20.74
N ALA A 250 -23.35 -6.72 19.64
CA ALA A 250 -22.14 -7.53 19.56
C ALA A 250 -21.01 -7.03 20.48
N LEU A 251 -20.78 -5.71 20.56
CA LEU A 251 -19.81 -5.12 21.49
C LEU A 251 -20.23 -5.33 22.96
N GLU A 252 -21.52 -5.23 23.25
CA GLU A 252 -22.07 -5.51 24.57
C GLU A 252 -21.82 -6.95 25.00
N GLU A 253 -22.14 -7.90 24.13
CA GLU A 253 -21.94 -9.31 24.39
C GLU A 253 -20.46 -9.65 24.53
N ASN A 254 -19.61 -9.12 23.65
CA ASN A 254 -18.16 -9.27 23.77
C ASN A 254 -17.65 -8.78 25.13
N LEU A 255 -18.10 -7.62 25.63
CA LEU A 255 -17.68 -7.13 26.94
C LEU A 255 -18.22 -7.94 28.11
N LYS A 256 -19.40 -8.57 27.99
CA LYS A 256 -19.90 -9.52 29.00
C LYS A 256 -19.00 -10.74 29.07
N GLN A 257 -18.66 -11.33 27.92
CA GLN A 257 -17.78 -12.48 27.85
C GLN A 257 -16.37 -12.14 28.33
N LEU A 258 -15.83 -10.98 27.97
CA LEU A 258 -14.52 -10.52 28.42
C LEU A 258 -14.46 -10.44 29.94
N LYS A 259 -15.49 -9.86 30.57
CA LYS A 259 -15.60 -9.78 32.03
C LYS A 259 -15.64 -11.16 32.70
N ILE A 260 -16.32 -12.13 32.09
CA ILE A 260 -16.38 -13.52 32.59
C ILE A 260 -14.99 -14.17 32.49
N ALA A 261 -14.33 -14.09 31.33
CA ALA A 261 -12.99 -14.64 31.12
C ALA A 261 -11.96 -14.05 32.10
N ASN A 262 -12.03 -12.74 32.33
CA ASN A 262 -11.19 -12.03 33.30
C ASN A 262 -11.39 -12.55 34.73
N ARG A 263 -12.64 -12.71 35.17
CA ARG A 263 -12.98 -13.24 36.50
C ARG A 263 -12.52 -14.69 36.68
N ASN A 264 -12.64 -15.49 35.63
CA ASN A 264 -12.23 -16.89 35.62
C ASN A 264 -10.72 -17.09 35.43
N LYS A 265 -9.95 -16.00 35.25
CA LYS A 265 -8.50 -16.03 34.98
C LYS A 265 -8.16 -16.92 33.78
N GLN A 266 -8.88 -16.74 32.67
CA GLN A 266 -8.68 -17.46 31.41
C GLN A 266 -7.90 -16.58 30.42
N PRO A 267 -6.55 -16.53 30.48
CA PRO A 267 -5.77 -15.54 29.75
C PRO A 267 -5.95 -15.61 28.22
N LYS A 268 -6.04 -16.83 27.65
CA LYS A 268 -6.27 -17.02 26.22
C LYS A 268 -7.60 -16.42 25.76
N ASP A 269 -8.67 -16.73 26.49
CA ASP A 269 -10.00 -16.21 26.18
C ASP A 269 -10.08 -14.70 26.40
N THR A 270 -9.47 -14.20 27.48
CA THR A 270 -9.34 -12.76 27.75
C THR A 270 -8.67 -12.04 26.58
N ILE A 271 -7.54 -12.53 26.07
CA ILE A 271 -6.82 -11.91 24.96
C ILE A 271 -7.68 -11.92 23.69
N ALA A 272 -8.26 -13.08 23.33
CA ALA A 272 -9.09 -13.21 22.14
C ALA A 272 -10.32 -12.30 22.18
N LEU A 273 -10.98 -12.20 23.35
CA LEU A 273 -12.13 -11.31 23.53
C LEU A 273 -11.72 -9.83 23.53
N ALA A 274 -10.59 -9.51 24.13
CA ALA A 274 -10.03 -8.17 24.20
C ALA A 274 -9.63 -7.62 22.82
N THR A 275 -9.11 -8.47 21.92
CA THR A 275 -8.81 -8.11 20.53
C THR A 275 -10.07 -8.12 19.66
N ALA A 276 -11.00 -9.05 19.88
CA ALA A 276 -12.27 -9.12 19.16
C ALA A 276 -13.12 -7.84 19.30
N PHE A 277 -13.07 -7.15 20.46
CA PHE A 277 -13.71 -5.85 20.63
C PHE A 277 -13.33 -4.86 19.51
N TYR A 278 -12.03 -4.77 19.19
CA TYR A 278 -11.54 -3.86 18.15
C TYR A 278 -12.02 -4.29 16.77
N ARG A 279 -12.03 -5.59 16.46
CA ARG A 279 -12.56 -6.12 15.18
C ARG A 279 -14.02 -5.71 14.97
N ILE A 280 -14.85 -5.91 16.00
CA ILE A 280 -16.27 -5.54 15.96
C ILE A 280 -16.42 -4.02 15.72
N ALA A 281 -15.65 -3.18 16.44
CA ALA A 281 -15.65 -1.73 16.20
C ALA A 281 -15.15 -1.37 14.78
N GLY A 282 -14.15 -2.09 14.27
CA GLY A 282 -13.63 -1.98 12.91
C GLY A 282 -14.70 -2.22 11.86
N HIS A 283 -15.47 -3.30 11.98
CA HIS A 283 -16.60 -3.58 11.08
C HIS A 283 -17.74 -2.56 11.25
N ALA A 284 -18.01 -2.13 12.49
CA ALA A 284 -19.01 -1.11 12.79
C ALA A 284 -18.67 0.27 12.19
N SER A 285 -17.40 0.54 11.89
CA SER A 285 -16.96 1.81 11.28
C SER A 285 -17.53 2.10 9.89
N GLY A 286 -18.07 1.09 9.20
CA GLY A 286 -18.53 1.20 7.81
C GLY A 286 -17.40 1.37 6.77
N ASN A 287 -16.14 1.47 7.21
CA ASN A 287 -14.99 1.57 6.32
C ASN A 287 -14.32 0.20 6.17
N ARG A 288 -14.53 -0.43 5.01
CA ARG A 288 -14.04 -1.80 4.73
C ARG A 288 -12.53 -1.94 4.81
N LEU A 289 -11.76 -0.95 4.32
CA LEU A 289 -10.30 -1.01 4.39
C LEU A 289 -9.83 -0.86 5.84
N LEU A 290 -10.45 0.05 6.61
CA LEU A 290 -10.16 0.21 8.03
C LEU A 290 -10.45 -1.08 8.80
N ALA A 291 -11.59 -1.73 8.55
CA ALA A 291 -11.91 -3.02 9.17
C ALA A 291 -10.84 -4.09 8.89
N ILE A 292 -10.39 -4.21 7.63
CA ILE A 292 -9.31 -5.14 7.25
C ILE A 292 -8.00 -4.83 7.99
N LEU A 293 -7.64 -3.54 8.12
CA LEU A 293 -6.44 -3.12 8.85
C LEU A 293 -6.57 -3.40 10.35
N VAL A 294 -7.74 -3.15 10.93
CA VAL A 294 -8.03 -3.45 12.33
C VAL A 294 -7.90 -4.95 12.59
N ASP A 295 -8.48 -5.79 11.74
CA ASP A 295 -8.37 -7.25 11.84
C ASP A 295 -6.93 -7.73 11.74
N ALA A 296 -6.16 -7.18 10.78
CA ALA A 296 -4.78 -7.56 10.58
C ALA A 296 -3.92 -7.22 11.81
N ILE A 297 -4.05 -6.01 12.35
CA ILE A 297 -3.32 -5.59 13.54
C ILE A 297 -3.78 -6.41 14.75
N ALA A 298 -5.10 -6.59 14.95
CA ALA A 298 -5.64 -7.35 16.06
C ALA A 298 -5.20 -8.82 16.05
N ASN A 299 -5.06 -9.45 14.86
CA ASN A 299 -4.49 -10.79 14.70
C ASN A 299 -3.04 -10.87 15.19
N ILE A 300 -2.20 -9.92 14.77
CA ILE A 300 -0.79 -9.88 15.17
C ILE A 300 -0.68 -9.68 16.69
N ILE A 301 -1.49 -8.79 17.27
CA ILE A 301 -1.49 -8.56 18.71
C ILE A 301 -1.99 -9.79 19.47
N GLU A 302 -3.07 -10.44 19.02
CA GLU A 302 -3.56 -11.67 19.65
C GLU A 302 -2.50 -12.78 19.64
N GLU A 303 -1.84 -13.00 18.50
CA GLU A 303 -0.75 -13.97 18.37
C GLU A 303 0.42 -13.63 19.29
N LEU A 304 0.86 -12.37 19.30
CA LEU A 304 1.93 -11.85 20.16
C LEU A 304 1.65 -12.10 21.64
N LEU A 305 0.39 -12.01 22.04
CA LEU A 305 -0.05 -12.12 23.42
C LEU A 305 -0.43 -13.54 23.83
N SER A 306 -0.75 -14.41 22.87
CA SER A 306 -1.22 -15.77 23.13
C SER A 306 -0.24 -16.64 23.92
N SER A 307 1.05 -16.27 23.94
CA SER A 307 2.10 -16.92 24.71
C SER A 307 2.27 -16.37 26.13
N MET A 308 1.60 -15.28 26.50
CA MET A 308 1.72 -14.67 27.81
C MET A 308 0.83 -15.37 28.84
N GLN A 309 1.43 -15.75 29.96
CA GLN A 309 0.70 -16.31 31.10
C GLN A 309 0.00 -15.21 31.92
N ASP A 310 0.66 -14.06 32.11
CA ASP A 310 0.15 -12.96 32.92
C ASP A 310 -0.01 -11.68 32.09
N TRP A 311 -1.25 -11.22 31.96
CA TRP A 311 -1.59 -9.95 31.29
C TRP A 311 -1.84 -8.87 32.35
N PRO A 312 -0.98 -7.84 32.48
CA PRO A 312 -1.08 -6.90 33.61
C PRO A 312 -2.15 -5.80 33.48
N PHE A 313 -2.86 -5.70 32.34
CA PHE A 313 -3.83 -4.62 32.06
C PHE A 313 -5.25 -5.14 31.80
N VAL A 314 -5.63 -6.22 32.50
CA VAL A 314 -6.95 -6.83 32.34
C VAL A 314 -8.07 -5.86 32.74
N VAL A 315 -7.92 -5.19 33.89
CA VAL A 315 -8.97 -4.34 34.47
C VAL A 315 -9.08 -3.03 33.73
N GLU A 316 -7.96 -2.32 33.53
CA GLU A 316 -7.91 -1.04 32.82
C GLU A 316 -8.40 -1.20 31.37
N GLY A 317 -8.07 -2.34 30.74
CA GLY A 317 -8.57 -2.67 29.41
C GLY A 317 -10.07 -2.91 29.36
N GLU A 318 -10.67 -3.53 30.37
CA GLU A 318 -12.12 -3.70 30.45
C GLU A 318 -12.82 -2.33 30.62
N VAL A 319 -12.28 -1.46 31.49
CA VAL A 319 -12.82 -0.11 31.75
C VAL A 319 -12.81 0.73 30.48
N ALA A 320 -11.66 0.87 29.82
CA ALA A 320 -11.55 1.69 28.61
C ALA A 320 -12.51 1.23 27.49
N ARG A 321 -12.65 -0.08 27.27
CA ARG A 321 -13.59 -0.60 26.27
C ARG A 321 -15.04 -0.35 26.66
N ARG A 322 -15.39 -0.43 27.95
CA ARG A 322 -16.73 -0.10 28.45
C ARG A 322 -17.07 1.37 28.23
N GLU A 323 -16.14 2.26 28.54
CA GLU A 323 -16.31 3.71 28.33
C GLU A 323 -16.43 4.04 26.84
N ALA A 324 -15.60 3.43 26.00
CA ALA A 324 -15.70 3.58 24.55
C ALA A 324 -17.06 3.08 24.01
N LEU A 325 -17.56 1.95 24.48
CA LEU A 325 -18.91 1.47 24.11
C LEU A 325 -20.01 2.45 24.55
N ASN A 326 -19.89 3.05 25.74
CA ASN A 326 -20.83 4.06 26.21
C ASN A 326 -20.81 5.30 25.31
N ALA A 327 -19.62 5.75 24.89
CA ALA A 327 -19.47 6.85 23.93
C ALA A 327 -20.07 6.50 22.56
N ILE A 328 -19.85 5.29 22.04
CA ILE A 328 -20.46 4.78 20.80
C ILE A 328 -21.99 4.82 20.89
N ARG A 329 -22.58 4.36 22.00
CA ARG A 329 -24.05 4.41 22.20
C ARG A 329 -24.58 5.84 22.26
N ALA A 330 -23.82 6.74 22.90
CA ALA A 330 -24.15 8.15 23.00
C ALA A 330 -23.93 8.93 21.70
N ARG A 331 -23.35 8.29 20.66
CA ARG A 331 -22.91 8.93 19.41
C ARG A 331 -21.88 10.04 19.64
N ASP A 332 -21.06 9.88 20.67
CA ASP A 332 -19.92 10.75 20.94
C ASP A 332 -18.68 10.14 20.28
N ASP A 333 -18.52 10.47 19.00
CA ASP A 333 -17.45 9.97 18.14
C ASP A 333 -16.06 10.40 18.62
N LYS A 334 -15.93 11.65 19.06
CA LYS A 334 -14.67 12.16 19.60
C LYS A 334 -14.27 11.46 20.89
N ALA A 335 -15.20 11.27 21.83
CA ALA A 335 -14.89 10.53 23.05
C ALA A 335 -14.56 9.06 22.77
N ALA A 336 -15.34 8.39 21.92
CA ALA A 336 -15.11 6.98 21.55
C ALA A 336 -13.70 6.76 20.99
N GLY A 337 -13.29 7.62 20.05
CA GLY A 337 -11.95 7.57 19.46
C GLY A 337 -10.83 7.92 20.43
N ALA A 338 -11.04 8.93 21.29
CA ALA A 338 -10.03 9.36 22.26
C ALA A 338 -9.73 8.29 23.32
N ILE A 339 -10.77 7.69 23.91
CA ILE A 339 -10.66 6.66 24.95
C ILE A 339 -9.83 5.46 24.45
N ILE A 340 -10.14 4.97 23.24
CA ILE A 340 -9.42 3.82 22.65
C ILE A 340 -7.98 4.18 22.30
N ARG A 341 -7.73 5.37 21.75
CA ARG A 341 -6.40 5.83 21.37
C ARG A 341 -5.50 6.00 22.60
N GLU A 342 -6.03 6.58 23.66
CA GLU A 342 -5.33 6.75 24.93
C GLU A 342 -5.01 5.39 25.56
N HIS A 343 -6.01 4.50 25.69
CA HIS A 343 -5.80 3.15 26.21
C HIS A 343 -4.73 2.36 25.42
N CYS A 344 -4.78 2.42 24.10
CA CYS A 344 -3.76 1.78 23.26
C CYS A 344 -2.37 2.39 23.49
N THR A 345 -2.28 3.72 23.59
CA THR A 345 -1.00 4.42 23.83
C THR A 345 -0.41 4.05 25.19
N GLN A 346 -1.23 4.03 26.25
CA GLN A 346 -0.81 3.66 27.60
C GLN A 346 -0.34 2.20 27.70
N THR A 347 -0.92 1.29 26.90
CA THR A 347 -0.55 -0.15 26.92
C THR A 347 0.64 -0.49 26.01
N ASN A 348 1.09 0.41 25.12
CA ASN A 348 2.20 0.15 24.20
C ASN A 348 3.53 -0.21 24.90
N PRO A 349 4.01 0.50 25.94
CA PRO A 349 5.28 0.16 26.59
C PRO A 349 5.30 -1.24 27.20
N VAL A 350 4.14 -1.69 27.68
CA VAL A 350 3.96 -3.00 28.32
C VAL A 350 4.02 -4.09 27.27
N LEU A 351 3.34 -3.88 26.15
CA LEU A 351 3.39 -4.78 24.99
C LEU A 351 4.81 -4.97 24.45
N LEU A 352 5.56 -3.86 24.35
CA LEU A 352 6.96 -3.90 23.94
C LEU A 352 7.81 -4.71 24.91
N LYS A 353 7.69 -4.45 26.21
CA LYS A 353 8.43 -5.17 27.24
C LYS A 353 8.10 -6.67 27.23
N ALA A 354 6.83 -7.00 27.07
CA ALA A 354 6.35 -8.36 27.15
C ALA A 354 6.83 -9.23 25.96
N ARG A 355 7.03 -8.64 24.78
CA ARG A 355 7.73 -9.30 23.66
C ARG A 355 9.20 -9.58 23.97
N LEU A 356 9.91 -8.63 24.58
CA LEU A 356 11.33 -8.81 24.94
C LEU A 356 11.52 -9.90 25.99
N SER A 357 10.62 -10.02 26.97
CA SER A 357 10.67 -11.06 28.00
C SER A 357 10.26 -12.45 27.52
N GLY A 358 9.46 -12.55 26.46
CA GLY A 358 9.08 -13.82 25.84
C GLY A 358 10.09 -14.34 24.79
N ALA A 359 11.18 -13.62 24.54
CA ALA A 359 12.28 -14.02 23.67
C ALA A 359 13.53 -14.51 24.44
N ALA A 360 13.43 -14.60 25.78
CA ALA A 360 14.49 -15.04 26.69
C ALA A 360 14.31 -16.51 27.11
#